data_AF-A0A4R5XFW3-F1
#
_entry.id   AF-A0A4R5XFW3-F1
#
_cell.length_a   1.000
_cell.length_b   1.000
_cell.length_c   1.000
_cell.angle_alpha   90.00
_cell.angle_beta   90.00
_cell.angle_gamma   90.00
#
_symmetry.space_group_name_H-M   'P 1'
#
loop_
_entity.id
_entity.type
_entity.pdbx_description
1 polymer ?
#
loop_
_entity_poly.entity_id
_entity_poly.type
_entity_poly.pdbx_seq_one_letter_code
_entity_poly.pdbx_strand_id
1 'polypeptide(L)'
;MHWDEPRPSRCVEYGIREYTAHLLDIPSTYDRRKGCEYTPVTINGFSLETPTYCDDKGWWSGVFGHWHLDNQTICTPYWASPLEDVGCTGEGSGKHRLQARLWNLQSGDDWDHMCATTPVIIHGVEYPSPTSCHDWGIIYGMYGIWDVDDPNCLSLIDQTGKELAV
;
A
#
# COMPACT_ATOMS: atom_id res chain seq x y z
N MET A 1 21.73 -17.09 -20.24
CA MET A 1 20.98 -16.58 -19.08
C MET A 1 19.55 -16.36 -19.49
N HIS A 2 18.62 -16.81 -18.67
CA HIS A 2 17.20 -16.60 -18.85
C HIS A 2 16.53 -16.69 -17.49
N TRP A 3 15.37 -16.06 -17.35
CA TRP A 3 14.55 -16.20 -16.17
C TRP A 3 13.82 -17.54 -16.18
N ASP A 4 13.66 -18.15 -15.01
CA ASP A 4 12.62 -19.16 -14.83
C ASP A 4 11.22 -18.54 -14.95
N GLU A 5 10.17 -19.33 -14.71
CA GLU A 5 8.80 -18.85 -14.79
C GLU A 5 8.55 -17.73 -13.75
N PRO A 6 8.24 -16.48 -14.17
CA PRO A 6 7.97 -15.40 -13.23
C PRO A 6 6.72 -15.70 -12.41
N ARG A 7 6.86 -15.69 -11.09
CA ARG A 7 5.77 -16.00 -10.16
C ARG A 7 5.26 -14.76 -9.49
N PRO A 8 3.93 -14.60 -9.35
CA PRO A 8 3.39 -13.56 -8.52
C PRO A 8 3.78 -13.81 -7.04
N SER A 9 4.15 -12.73 -6.37
CA SER A 9 4.45 -12.64 -4.94
C SER A 9 3.30 -11.90 -4.23
N ARG A 10 3.64 -11.09 -3.23
CA ARG A 10 2.74 -10.21 -2.46
C ARG A 10 2.33 -8.95 -3.23
N CYS A 11 1.26 -8.32 -2.77
CA CYS A 11 0.97 -6.94 -3.10
C CYS A 11 1.91 -6.04 -2.32
N VAL A 12 2.46 -5.03 -2.99
CA VAL A 12 3.45 -4.13 -2.42
C VAL A 12 2.94 -2.72 -2.25
N GLU A 13 1.90 -2.34 -2.99
CA GLU A 13 1.23 -1.03 -2.94
C GLU A 13 -0.17 -1.17 -3.60
N TYR A 14 -1.07 -0.21 -3.38
CA TYR A 14 -2.38 -0.19 -4.03
C TYR A 14 -2.27 -0.33 -5.56
N GLY A 15 -2.88 -1.40 -6.08
CA GLY A 15 -2.85 -1.76 -7.50
C GLY A 15 -1.53 -2.34 -7.98
N ILE A 16 -0.52 -2.51 -7.12
CA ILE A 16 0.81 -2.98 -7.51
C ILE A 16 1.12 -4.35 -6.89
N ARG A 17 1.46 -5.31 -7.77
CA ARG A 17 1.91 -6.64 -7.37
C ARG A 17 3.36 -6.87 -7.70
N GLU A 18 4.08 -7.49 -6.77
CA GLU A 18 5.43 -7.97 -7.02
C GLU A 18 5.40 -9.31 -7.75
N TYR A 19 6.27 -9.45 -8.74
CA TYR A 19 6.61 -10.70 -9.40
C TYR A 19 8.09 -10.99 -9.18
N THR A 20 8.45 -12.26 -9.06
CA THR A 20 9.84 -12.69 -8.89
C THR A 20 10.18 -13.89 -9.77
N ALA A 21 11.42 -13.95 -10.23
CA ALA A 21 11.96 -15.02 -11.04
C ALA A 21 13.44 -15.23 -10.70
N HIS A 22 13.90 -16.48 -10.74
CA HIS A 22 15.29 -16.86 -10.55
C HIS A 22 16.04 -16.81 -11.89
N LEU A 23 17.23 -16.20 -11.89
CA LEU A 23 18.09 -16.13 -13.07
C LEU A 23 18.89 -17.42 -13.24
N LEU A 24 18.63 -18.14 -14.34
CA LEU A 24 19.27 -19.40 -14.68
C LEU A 24 20.45 -19.19 -15.65
N ASP A 25 21.33 -20.19 -15.69
CA ASP A 25 22.47 -20.29 -16.63
C ASP A 25 23.38 -19.05 -16.62
N ILE A 26 23.68 -18.54 -15.42
CA ILE A 26 24.68 -17.49 -15.23
C ILE A 26 26.08 -18.11 -15.39
N PRO A 27 26.90 -17.67 -16.36
CA PRO A 27 28.26 -18.16 -16.49
C PRO A 27 29.07 -17.85 -15.22
N SER A 28 29.90 -18.78 -14.75
CA SER A 28 30.62 -18.67 -13.46
C SER A 28 31.55 -17.46 -13.35
N THR A 29 32.02 -16.93 -14.48
CA THR A 29 32.87 -15.74 -14.56
C THR A 29 32.10 -14.44 -14.82
N TYR A 30 30.79 -14.53 -15.04
CA TYR A 30 29.96 -13.38 -15.36
C TYR A 30 29.53 -12.65 -14.08
N ASP A 31 29.42 -11.32 -14.18
CA ASP A 31 28.89 -10.50 -13.09
C ASP A 31 27.39 -10.82 -12.91
N ARG A 32 27.08 -11.55 -11.83
CA ARG A 32 25.74 -12.03 -11.51
C ARG A 32 24.72 -10.89 -11.39
N ARG A 33 25.14 -9.74 -10.87
CA ARG A 33 24.28 -8.56 -10.73
C ARG A 33 23.93 -7.98 -12.09
N LYS A 34 24.91 -7.82 -12.98
CA LYS A 34 24.65 -7.42 -14.38
C LYS A 34 23.78 -8.42 -15.12
N GLY A 35 23.89 -9.70 -14.80
CA GLY A 35 23.01 -10.74 -15.35
C GLY A 35 21.55 -10.43 -15.03
N CYS A 36 21.26 -10.08 -13.78
CA CYS A 36 19.92 -9.71 -13.36
C CYS A 36 19.45 -8.37 -13.94
N GLU A 37 20.30 -7.35 -13.93
CA GLU A 37 19.93 -5.99 -14.39
C GLU A 37 19.64 -5.92 -15.90
N TYR A 38 20.27 -6.79 -16.71
CA TYR A 38 20.20 -6.69 -18.18
C TYR A 38 19.56 -7.90 -18.89
N THR A 39 18.99 -8.86 -18.15
CA THR A 39 18.22 -9.94 -18.76
C THR A 39 16.74 -9.54 -18.80
N PRO A 40 16.11 -9.35 -19.98
CA PRO A 40 14.70 -8.98 -20.07
C PRO A 40 13.80 -10.16 -19.69
N VAL A 41 12.58 -9.86 -19.24
CA VAL A 41 11.55 -10.85 -18.88
C VAL A 41 10.23 -10.54 -19.60
N THR A 42 9.37 -11.55 -19.75
CA THR A 42 7.98 -11.36 -20.18
C THR A 42 7.04 -11.78 -19.05
N ILE A 43 6.22 -10.85 -18.55
CA ILE A 43 5.24 -11.09 -17.49
C ILE A 43 3.87 -10.62 -17.99
N ASN A 44 2.86 -11.50 -17.94
CA ASN A 44 1.51 -11.23 -18.44
C ASN A 44 1.45 -10.69 -19.89
N GLY A 45 2.43 -11.06 -20.73
CA GLY A 45 2.53 -10.60 -22.13
C GLY A 45 3.27 -9.26 -22.32
N PHE A 46 3.69 -8.60 -21.24
CA PHE A 46 4.52 -7.39 -21.29
C PHE A 46 5.99 -7.76 -21.19
N SER A 47 6.81 -7.21 -22.08
CA SER A 47 8.26 -7.34 -22.01
C SER A 47 8.84 -6.22 -21.15
N LEU A 48 9.59 -6.59 -20.12
CA LEU A 48 10.24 -5.69 -19.18
C LEU A 48 11.75 -5.84 -19.32
N GLU A 49 12.42 -4.75 -19.67
CA GLU A 49 13.86 -4.75 -19.95
C GLU A 49 14.70 -4.93 -18.69
N THR A 50 14.22 -4.42 -17.55
CA THR A 50 14.96 -4.43 -16.29
C THR A 50 14.04 -4.73 -15.11
N PRO A 51 14.51 -5.46 -14.08
CA PRO A 51 13.79 -5.59 -12.82
C PRO A 51 13.75 -4.27 -12.04
N THR A 52 12.76 -4.13 -11.15
CA THR A 52 12.72 -3.07 -10.13
C THR A 52 13.94 -3.17 -9.22
N TYR A 53 14.30 -4.39 -8.80
CA TYR A 53 15.53 -4.66 -8.09
C TYR A 53 16.00 -6.11 -8.25
N CYS A 54 17.28 -6.32 -7.93
CA CYS A 54 17.94 -7.62 -7.96
C CYS A 54 18.30 -8.07 -6.54
N ASP A 55 18.03 -9.33 -6.23
CA ASP A 55 18.33 -9.96 -4.94
C ASP A 55 19.31 -11.14 -5.16
N ASP A 56 20.61 -10.91 -4.95
CA ASP A 56 21.63 -11.97 -4.99
C ASP A 56 21.71 -12.67 -3.63
N LYS A 57 21.10 -13.85 -3.54
CA LYS A 57 21.08 -14.68 -2.33
C LYS A 57 22.34 -15.53 -2.18
N GLY A 58 23.37 -15.24 -2.97
CA GLY A 58 24.66 -15.91 -2.91
C GLY A 58 24.75 -17.16 -3.78
N TRP A 59 25.89 -17.83 -3.68
CA TRP A 59 26.29 -18.88 -4.63
C TRP A 59 25.28 -20.04 -4.73
N TRP A 60 24.74 -20.47 -3.59
CA TRP A 60 23.86 -21.64 -3.50
C TRP A 60 22.39 -21.34 -3.84
N SER A 61 21.96 -20.08 -3.65
CA SER A 61 20.56 -19.69 -3.81
C SER A 61 20.30 -18.93 -5.11
N GLY A 62 21.33 -18.38 -5.75
CA GLY A 62 21.22 -17.72 -7.04
C GLY A 62 20.79 -16.24 -6.94
N VAL A 63 20.42 -15.67 -8.09
CA VAL A 63 20.00 -14.26 -8.20
C VAL A 63 18.55 -14.20 -8.63
N PHE A 64 17.76 -13.38 -7.93
CA PHE A 64 16.35 -13.17 -8.23
C PHE A 64 16.14 -11.77 -8.78
N GLY A 65 15.33 -11.66 -9.82
CA GLY A 65 14.76 -10.39 -10.26
C GLY A 65 13.41 -10.19 -9.58
N HIS A 66 13.09 -8.92 -9.32
CA HIS A 66 11.80 -8.50 -8.76
C HIS A 66 11.22 -7.40 -9.63
N TRP A 67 9.96 -7.53 -10.02
CA TRP A 67 9.24 -6.56 -10.85
C TRP A 67 7.96 -6.14 -10.17
N HIS A 68 7.66 -4.84 -10.20
CA HIS A 68 6.43 -4.28 -9.69
C HIS A 68 5.53 -3.94 -10.88
N LEU A 69 4.41 -4.64 -10.99
CA LEU A 69 3.42 -4.43 -12.06
C LEU A 69 2.20 -3.73 -11.47
N ASP A 70 1.75 -2.68 -12.13
CA ASP A 70 0.55 -1.92 -11.78
C ASP A 70 -0.74 -2.59 -12.29
N ASN A 71 -1.88 -1.95 -12.02
CA ASN A 71 -3.21 -2.38 -12.46
C ASN A 71 -3.59 -3.81 -12.05
N GLN A 72 -3.09 -4.25 -10.90
CA GLN A 72 -3.34 -5.58 -10.35
C GLN A 72 -4.57 -5.54 -9.45
N THR A 73 -5.71 -6.02 -9.95
CA THR A 73 -7.00 -6.00 -9.23
C THR A 73 -7.01 -6.79 -7.92
N ILE A 74 -6.14 -7.79 -7.78
CA ILE A 74 -5.97 -8.50 -6.51
C ILE A 74 -5.30 -7.62 -5.44
N CYS A 75 -4.55 -6.60 -5.86
CA CYS A 75 -3.85 -5.65 -5.01
C CYS A 75 -4.61 -4.34 -4.83
N THR A 76 -5.91 -4.31 -5.09
CA THR A 76 -6.78 -3.17 -4.78
C THR A 76 -7.61 -3.48 -3.55
N PRO A 77 -7.06 -3.30 -2.32
CA PRO A 77 -7.86 -3.35 -1.12
C PRO A 77 -8.87 -2.19 -1.10
N TYR A 78 -9.85 -2.27 -0.22
CA TYR A 78 -10.89 -1.25 -0.12
C TYR A 78 -11.32 -1.02 1.32
N TRP A 79 -11.74 0.20 1.59
CA TRP A 79 -12.23 0.60 2.91
C TRP A 79 -13.65 0.10 3.14
N ALA A 80 -13.94 -0.33 4.38
CA ALA A 80 -15.30 -0.60 4.81
C ALA A 80 -16.20 0.61 4.55
N SER A 81 -17.42 0.34 4.07
CA SER A 81 -18.40 1.38 3.76
C SER A 81 -19.72 1.09 4.50
N PRO A 82 -20.32 2.09 5.16
CA PRO A 82 -19.84 3.47 5.28
C PRO A 82 -18.57 3.59 6.16
N LEU A 83 -17.84 4.71 6.03
CA LEU A 83 -16.80 5.08 7.00
C LEU A 83 -17.47 5.32 8.36
N GLU A 84 -16.82 4.87 9.43
CA GLU A 84 -17.26 5.11 10.80
C GLU A 84 -16.94 6.56 11.20
N ASP A 85 -17.97 7.26 11.68
CA ASP A 85 -17.86 8.61 12.24
C ASP A 85 -17.44 8.51 13.71
N VAL A 86 -16.27 9.07 14.03
CA VAL A 86 -15.72 9.11 15.39
C VAL A 86 -16.03 10.45 16.08
N GLY A 87 -16.38 11.48 15.31
CA GLY A 87 -16.59 12.84 15.80
C GLY A 87 -15.33 13.72 15.80
N CYS A 88 -15.44 14.88 16.45
CA CYS A 88 -14.36 15.87 16.51
C CYS A 88 -13.16 15.36 17.32
N THR A 89 -11.94 15.54 16.80
CA THR A 89 -10.69 15.10 17.45
C THR A 89 -10.32 15.91 18.70
N GLY A 90 -10.94 17.06 18.88
CA GLY A 90 -10.76 17.96 20.03
C GLY A 90 -11.51 19.27 19.82
N GLU A 91 -11.84 19.95 20.92
CA GLU A 91 -12.52 21.26 20.89
C GLU A 91 -11.66 22.30 20.17
N GLY A 92 -12.26 23.02 19.22
CA GLY A 92 -11.58 24.06 18.43
C GLY A 92 -10.54 23.52 17.43
N SER A 93 -10.40 22.20 17.27
CA SER A 93 -9.45 21.61 16.31
C SER A 93 -9.82 21.91 14.85
N GLY A 94 -11.12 22.09 14.57
CA GLY A 94 -11.64 22.12 13.21
C GLY A 94 -11.47 20.78 12.47
N LYS A 95 -11.19 19.69 13.18
CA LYS A 95 -10.91 18.37 12.62
C LYS A 95 -11.91 17.32 13.08
N HIS A 96 -12.56 16.68 12.12
CA HIS A 96 -13.49 15.57 12.31
C HIS A 96 -12.80 14.27 11.90
N ARG A 97 -12.82 13.29 12.80
CA ARG A 97 -12.23 11.97 12.56
C ARG A 97 -13.23 10.99 11.97
N LEU A 98 -12.79 10.35 10.89
CA LEU A 98 -13.44 9.19 10.28
C LEU A 98 -12.47 8.00 10.33
N GLN A 99 -12.99 6.79 10.38
CA GLN A 99 -12.16 5.58 10.27
C GLN A 99 -12.85 4.45 9.52
N ALA A 100 -12.08 3.53 8.96
CA ALA A 100 -12.62 2.35 8.30
C ALA A 100 -11.62 1.20 8.27
N ARG A 101 -12.13 -0.02 8.42
CA ARG A 101 -11.33 -1.23 8.22
C ARG A 101 -10.92 -1.38 6.77
N LEU A 102 -9.67 -1.77 6.53
CA LEU A 102 -9.16 -2.17 5.22
C LEU A 102 -9.48 -3.64 4.95
N TRP A 103 -10.09 -3.92 3.81
CA TRP A 103 -10.45 -5.25 3.33
C TRP A 103 -9.67 -5.64 2.09
N ASN A 104 -9.69 -6.94 1.76
CA ASN A 104 -9.00 -7.53 0.60
C ASN A 104 -7.46 -7.41 0.67
N LEU A 105 -6.92 -7.46 1.89
CA LEU A 105 -5.49 -7.70 2.12
C LEU A 105 -5.17 -9.17 1.84
N GLN A 106 -4.06 -9.42 1.14
CA GLN A 106 -3.59 -10.77 0.84
C GLN A 106 -2.64 -11.27 1.93
N SER A 107 -2.45 -12.59 1.97
CA SER A 107 -1.47 -13.20 2.86
C SER A 107 -0.06 -12.79 2.47
N GLY A 108 0.70 -12.24 3.42
CA GLY A 108 2.08 -11.78 3.21
C GLY A 108 2.22 -10.36 2.68
N ASP A 109 1.11 -9.64 2.48
CA ASP A 109 1.15 -8.20 2.18
C ASP A 109 1.71 -7.41 3.38
N ASP A 110 2.35 -6.28 3.08
CA ASP A 110 2.68 -5.28 4.10
C ASP A 110 1.41 -4.46 4.40
N TRP A 111 0.69 -4.82 5.46
CA TRP A 111 -0.60 -4.20 5.78
C TRP A 111 -0.48 -2.70 6.05
N ASP A 112 0.62 -2.25 6.64
CA ASP A 112 0.87 -0.83 6.89
C ASP A 112 1.05 -0.08 5.57
N HIS A 113 1.86 -0.62 4.65
CA HIS A 113 2.08 0.00 3.35
C HIS A 113 0.83 -0.03 2.46
N MET A 114 0.08 -1.13 2.48
CA MET A 114 -1.21 -1.19 1.77
C MET A 114 -2.19 -0.17 2.32
N CYS A 115 -2.28 -0.01 3.64
CA CYS A 115 -3.11 1.03 4.24
C CYS A 115 -2.68 2.44 3.84
N ALA A 116 -1.37 2.73 3.86
CA ALA A 116 -0.84 4.05 3.51
C ALA A 116 -1.05 4.44 2.04
N THR A 117 -1.30 3.48 1.15
CA THR A 117 -1.40 3.71 -0.30
C THR A 117 -2.81 3.50 -0.85
N THR A 118 -3.77 3.06 -0.02
CA THR A 118 -5.14 2.81 -0.47
C THR A 118 -5.97 4.09 -0.45
N PRO A 119 -6.45 4.60 -1.60
CA PRO A 119 -7.20 5.84 -1.65
C PRO A 119 -8.63 5.68 -1.11
N VAL A 120 -9.25 6.81 -0.73
CA VAL A 120 -10.67 6.89 -0.38
C VAL A 120 -11.27 8.18 -0.93
N ILE A 121 -12.59 8.18 -1.17
CA ILE A 121 -13.33 9.40 -1.47
C ILE A 121 -14.19 9.76 -0.26
N ILE A 122 -13.95 10.94 0.32
CA ILE A 122 -14.71 11.48 1.46
C ILE A 122 -15.34 12.79 1.01
N HIS A 123 -16.68 12.87 1.06
CA HIS A 123 -17.45 14.04 0.61
C HIS A 123 -17.09 14.53 -0.81
N GLY A 124 -16.75 13.61 -1.71
CA GLY A 124 -16.38 13.93 -3.10
C GLY A 124 -14.93 14.36 -3.29
N VAL A 125 -14.11 14.38 -2.23
CA VAL A 125 -12.68 14.65 -2.28
C VAL A 125 -11.92 13.33 -2.20
N GLU A 126 -11.00 13.11 -3.13
CA GLU A 126 -10.09 11.98 -3.10
C GLU A 126 -8.94 12.22 -2.13
N TYR A 127 -8.73 11.26 -1.24
CA TYR A 127 -7.60 11.20 -0.33
C TYR A 127 -6.72 10.04 -0.77
N PRO A 128 -5.48 10.27 -1.23
CA PRO A 128 -4.58 9.21 -1.69
C PRO A 128 -4.11 8.30 -0.55
N SER A 129 -4.17 8.79 0.70
CA SER A 129 -3.77 8.07 1.89
C SER A 129 -4.62 8.49 3.10
N PRO A 130 -4.76 7.62 4.12
CA PRO A 130 -5.24 8.04 5.43
C PRO A 130 -4.26 8.99 6.12
N THR A 131 -4.74 9.72 7.13
CA THR A 131 -3.89 10.51 8.04
C THR A 131 -3.00 9.58 8.86
N SER A 132 -3.53 8.42 9.27
CA SER A 132 -2.76 7.37 9.95
C SER A 132 -3.37 6.00 9.74
N CYS A 133 -2.54 4.96 9.87
CA CYS A 133 -2.94 3.56 9.85
C CYS A 133 -2.87 2.97 11.26
N HIS A 134 -3.77 2.04 11.58
CA HIS A 134 -3.77 1.35 12.86
C HIS A 134 -4.18 -0.12 12.71
N ASP A 135 -3.31 -1.03 13.11
CA ASP A 135 -3.61 -2.45 13.21
C ASP A 135 -4.22 -2.79 14.58
N TRP A 136 -5.53 -3.08 14.59
CA TRP A 136 -6.26 -3.51 15.78
C TRP A 136 -6.10 -5.02 16.07
N GLY A 137 -5.14 -5.69 15.42
CA GLY A 137 -4.80 -7.09 15.59
C GLY A 137 -5.69 -8.03 14.78
N ILE A 138 -5.44 -9.34 14.89
CA ILE A 138 -5.95 -10.38 13.97
C ILE A 138 -7.48 -10.38 13.79
N ILE A 139 -8.24 -10.01 14.82
CA ILE A 139 -9.71 -10.04 14.78
C ILE A 139 -10.27 -8.83 14.00
N TYR A 140 -9.71 -7.64 14.26
CA TYR A 140 -10.23 -6.37 13.75
C TYR A 140 -9.47 -5.90 12.51
N GLY A 141 -8.20 -6.24 12.37
CA GLY A 141 -7.36 -5.94 11.22
C GLY A 141 -6.90 -4.48 11.14
N MET A 142 -6.42 -4.12 9.95
CA MET A 142 -5.89 -2.80 9.63
C MET A 142 -7.01 -1.78 9.39
N TYR A 143 -6.86 -0.58 9.94
CA TYR A 143 -7.77 0.56 9.77
C TYR A 143 -7.03 1.78 9.23
N GLY A 144 -7.70 2.52 8.36
CA GLY A 144 -7.34 3.88 7.99
C GLY A 144 -8.10 4.87 8.86
N ILE A 145 -7.44 5.95 9.25
CA ILE A 145 -8.00 7.05 10.02
C ILE A 145 -7.77 8.33 9.24
N TRP A 146 -8.81 9.14 9.09
CA TRP A 146 -8.77 10.44 8.41
C TRP A 146 -9.23 11.54 9.36
N ASP A 147 -8.40 12.57 9.53
CA ASP A 147 -8.77 13.81 10.21
C ASP A 147 -9.05 14.88 9.15
N VAL A 148 -10.33 14.99 8.77
CA VAL A 148 -10.80 15.91 7.73
C VAL A 148 -11.20 17.25 8.33
N ASP A 149 -11.08 18.32 7.53
CA ASP A 149 -11.53 19.65 7.95
C ASP A 149 -13.06 19.68 8.08
N ASP A 150 -13.55 20.10 9.25
CA ASP A 150 -14.97 20.29 9.53
C ASP A 150 -15.16 21.55 10.41
N PRO A 151 -15.76 22.62 9.86
CA PRO A 151 -16.06 23.83 10.62
C PRO A 151 -16.95 23.61 11.85
N ASN A 152 -17.76 22.54 11.88
CA ASN A 152 -18.58 22.23 13.06
C ASN A 152 -17.71 21.86 14.28
N CYS A 153 -16.49 21.36 14.03
CA CYS A 153 -15.49 21.06 15.05
C CYS A 153 -14.66 22.29 15.49
N LEU A 154 -15.01 23.51 15.02
CA LEU A 154 -14.44 24.76 15.52
C LEU A 154 -15.18 25.29 16.75
N SER A 155 -16.38 24.76 17.07
CA SER A 155 -17.18 25.27 18.18
C SER A 155 -16.50 25.00 19.53
N LEU A 156 -16.14 26.07 20.23
CA LEU A 156 -15.84 26.07 21.66
C LEU A 156 -17.19 26.01 22.39
N ILE A 157 -17.72 24.81 22.61
CA ILE A 157 -18.91 24.69 23.44
C ILE A 157 -18.46 24.84 24.90
N ASP A 158 -18.52 26.05 25.45
CA ASP A 158 -18.57 26.18 26.91
C ASP A 158 -19.83 25.44 27.39
N GLN A 159 -19.74 24.78 28.55
CA GLN A 159 -20.79 23.92 29.15
C GLN A 159 -22.13 24.65 29.44
N THR A 160 -22.25 25.91 29.01
CA THR A 160 -23.41 26.79 29.16
C THR A 160 -24.13 27.12 27.84
N GLY A 161 -23.67 26.61 26.69
CA GLY A 161 -24.41 26.72 25.43
C GLY A 161 -24.49 28.15 24.88
N LYS A 162 -23.39 28.90 24.94
CA LYS A 162 -23.24 30.19 24.26
C LYS A 162 -22.06 30.20 23.30
N GLU A 163 -22.34 30.58 22.07
CA GLU A 163 -21.36 30.84 21.02
C GLU A 163 -20.50 32.06 21.43
N LEU A 164 -19.19 31.87 21.52
CA LEU A 164 -18.25 32.96 21.75
C LEU A 164 -17.99 33.66 20.41
N ALA A 165 -18.64 34.81 20.22
CA ALA A 165 -18.35 35.70 19.11
C ALA A 165 -16.90 36.22 19.21
N VAL A 166 -16.16 36.15 18.10
CA VAL A 166 -14.91 36.89 17.88
C VAL A 166 -15.24 38.29 17.37
#